data_AF-A0A523ZZ98-F1
#
_entry.id   AF-A0A523ZZ98-F1
#
_cell.length_a   1.000
_cell.length_b   1.000
_cell.length_c   1.000
_cell.angle_alpha   90.00
_cell.angle_beta   90.00
_cell.angle_gamma   90.00
#
_symmetry.space_group_name_H-M   'P 1'
#
loop_
_entity.id
_entity.type
_entity.pdbx_description
1 polymer ?
#
loop_
_entity_poly.entity_id
_entity_poly.type
_entity_poly.pdbx_seq_one_letter_code
_entity_poly.pdbx_strand_id
1 'polypeptide(L)'
;MYLRTSAQADMLNDLYNQMWLYYNFFQPVLRQCERKVIPTKSGIYRIRRKQDVARTPLERLLEKENLDPGAVQGLLDLYQRTNPRALRDTIYRKLHALAATTA
;
A
#
# COMPACT_ATOMS: atom_id res chain seq x y z
N MET A 1 13.65 9.49 10.52
CA MET A 1 13.12 8.94 11.77
C MET A 1 13.83 7.64 12.05
N TYR A 2 14.59 7.55 13.15
CA TYR A 2 15.34 6.34 13.49
C TYR A 2 14.69 5.67 14.70
N LEU A 3 14.47 4.36 14.63
CA LEU A 3 14.00 3.57 15.76
C LEU A 3 15.23 3.20 16.61
N ARG A 4 15.24 3.64 17.87
CA ARG A 4 16.35 3.47 18.81
C ARG A 4 16.02 2.54 19.97
N THR A 5 14.73 2.24 20.19
CA THR A 5 14.26 1.36 21.29
C THR A 5 13.33 0.27 20.78
N SER A 6 13.21 -0.82 21.53
CA SER A 6 12.24 -1.89 21.25
C SER A 6 10.80 -1.37 21.28
N ALA A 7 10.47 -0.49 22.23
CA ALA A 7 9.16 0.14 22.32
C ALA A 7 8.78 0.90 21.03
N GLN A 8 9.73 1.60 20.40
CA GLN A 8 9.50 2.26 19.12
C GLN A 8 9.26 1.27 17.98
N ALA A 9 9.96 0.13 17.99
CA ALA A 9 9.72 -0.94 17.03
C ALA A 9 8.33 -1.56 17.21
N ASP A 10 7.90 -1.78 18.45
CA ASP A 10 6.56 -2.31 18.75
C ASP A 10 5.45 -1.35 18.31
N MET A 11 5.63 -0.05 18.56
CA MET A 11 4.73 0.99 18.06
C MET A 11 4.67 1.03 16.52
N LEU A 12 5.79 0.83 15.83
CA LEU A 12 5.82 0.74 14.37
C LEU A 12 5.11 -0.53 13.87
N ASN A 13 5.31 -1.67 14.52
CA ASN A 13 4.64 -2.91 14.16
C ASN A 13 3.12 -2.79 14.32
N ASP A 14 2.65 -2.18 15.40
CA ASP A 14 1.23 -1.88 15.63
C ASP A 14 0.68 -0.88 14.58
N LEU A 15 1.47 0.11 14.16
CA LEU A 15 1.13 0.97 13.03
C LEU A 15 1.02 0.17 11.71
N TYR A 16 1.95 -0.75 11.44
CA TYR A 16 1.90 -1.59 10.23
C TYR A 16 0.68 -2.50 10.18
N ASN A 17 0.21 -2.99 11.34
CA ASN A 17 -1.03 -3.77 11.44
C ASN A 17 -2.28 -2.98 10.99
N GLN A 18 -2.23 -1.65 10.98
CA GLN A 18 -3.30 -0.81 10.42
C GLN A 18 -3.02 -0.44 8.96
N MET A 19 -1.77 -0.10 8.65
CA MET A 19 -1.35 0.34 7.32
C MET A 19 -1.55 -0.73 6.25
N TRP A 20 -1.26 -2.01 6.54
CA TRP A 20 -1.43 -3.07 5.54
C TRP A 20 -2.88 -3.10 5.02
N LEU A 21 -3.86 -2.95 5.92
CA LEU A 21 -5.26 -2.95 5.58
C LEU A 21 -5.58 -1.75 4.67
N TYR A 22 -5.13 -0.55 5.06
CA TYR A 22 -5.37 0.67 4.28
C TYR A 22 -4.81 0.58 2.86
N TYR A 23 -3.52 0.21 2.74
CA TYR A 23 -2.84 0.19 1.45
C TYR A 23 -3.33 -0.91 0.52
N ASN A 24 -3.67 -2.08 1.07
CA ASN A 24 -4.09 -3.19 0.24
C ASN A 24 -5.54 -3.04 -0.22
N PHE A 25 -6.41 -2.46 0.62
CA PHE A 25 -7.85 -2.50 0.37
C PHE A 25 -8.39 -1.20 -0.22
N PHE A 26 -7.78 -0.05 0.11
CA PHE A 26 -8.39 1.26 -0.17
C PHE A 26 -7.51 2.21 -0.98
N GLN A 27 -6.23 1.90 -1.19
CA GLN A 27 -5.34 2.76 -1.97
C GLN A 27 -5.12 2.19 -3.39
N PRO A 28 -5.67 2.85 -4.42
CA PRO A 28 -5.34 2.50 -5.79
C PRO A 28 -3.86 2.79 -6.07
N VAL A 29 -3.21 1.83 -6.72
CA VAL A 29 -1.82 1.94 -7.18
C VAL A 29 -1.75 1.72 -8.68
N LEU A 30 -0.79 2.40 -9.32
CA LEU A 30 -0.41 2.18 -10.71
C LEU A 30 0.75 1.18 -10.76
N ARG A 31 0.68 0.21 -11.65
CA ARG A 31 1.78 -0.70 -12.00
C ARG A 31 2.33 -0.34 -13.36
N GLN A 32 3.66 -0.31 -13.46
CA GLN A 32 4.33 -0.12 -14.74
C GLN A 32 4.19 -1.39 -15.58
N CYS A 33 3.46 -1.30 -16.69
CA CYS A 33 3.29 -2.41 -17.63
C CYS A 33 4.29 -2.38 -18.78
N GLU A 34 4.90 -1.23 -19.05
CA GLU A 34 5.85 -1.10 -20.14
C GLU A 34 6.96 -0.11 -19.78
N ARG A 35 8.18 -0.40 -20.22
CA ARG A 35 9.32 0.51 -20.17
C ARG A 35 10.07 0.41 -21.49
N LYS A 36 10.10 1.50 -22.26
CA LYS A 36 10.80 1.62 -23.53
C LYS A 36 11.89 2.67 -23.46
N VAL A 37 13.00 2.40 -24.12
CA VAL A 37 14.05 3.38 -24.40
C VAL A 37 13.76 3.98 -25.77
N ILE A 38 13.69 5.30 -25.85
CA ILE A 38 13.36 6.06 -27.06
C ILE A 38 14.57 6.90 -27.44
N PRO A 39 15.24 6.63 -28.58
CA PRO A 39 16.28 7.50 -29.08
C PRO A 39 15.69 8.83 -29.54
N THR A 40 16.40 9.91 -29.27
CA THR A 40 16.05 11.26 -29.74
C THR A 40 16.95 11.66 -30.91
N LYS A 41 16.50 12.63 -31.70
CA LYS A 41 17.26 13.15 -32.85
C LYS A 41 18.64 13.71 -32.49
N SER A 42 18.86 14.08 -31.22
CA SER A 42 20.14 14.58 -30.71
C SER A 42 21.09 13.49 -30.21
N GLY A 43 20.77 12.20 -30.41
CA GLY A 43 21.56 11.08 -29.90
C GLY A 43 21.36 10.76 -28.41
N ILE A 44 20.49 11.51 -27.72
CA ILE A 44 20.13 11.26 -26.32
C ILE A 44 19.04 10.18 -26.26
N TYR A 45 19.09 9.29 -25.27
CA TYR A 45 18.04 8.30 -25.02
C TYR A 45 17.11 8.75 -23.89
N ARG A 46 15.79 8.58 -24.09
CA ARG A 46 14.76 8.86 -23.07
C ARG A 46 14.04 7.58 -22.66
N ILE A 47 13.67 7.46 -21.39
CA ILE A 47 12.87 6.34 -20.91
C ILE A 47 11.39 6.75 -20.89
N ARG A 48 10.56 6.05 -21.67
CA ARG A 48 9.10 6.18 -21.60
C ARG A 48 8.53 4.98 -20.84
N ARG A 49 7.67 5.26 -19.86
CA ARG A 49 6.96 4.25 -19.06
C ARG A 49 5.48 4.31 -19.35
N LYS A 50 4.83 3.16 -19.48
CA LYS A 50 3.37 3.04 -19.53
C LYS A 50 2.89 2.44 -18.22
N GLN A 51 1.93 3.11 -17.58
CA GLN A 51 1.27 2.62 -16.38
C GLN A 51 -0.05 1.94 -16.74
N ASP A 52 -0.50 1.01 -15.91
CA ASP A 52 -1.84 0.41 -16.00
C ASP A 52 -2.93 1.34 -15.49
N VAL A 53 -4.15 0.80 -15.36
CA VAL A 53 -5.27 1.47 -14.69
C VAL A 53 -5.10 1.35 -13.17
N ALA A 54 -5.30 2.46 -12.46
CA ALA A 54 -5.24 2.49 -11.01
C ALA A 54 -6.31 1.56 -10.42
N ARG A 55 -5.85 0.60 -9.60
CA ARG A 55 -6.68 -0.37 -8.86
C ARG A 55 -6.04 -0.62 -7.51
N THR A 56 -6.78 -1.11 -6.52
CA THR A 56 -6.21 -1.53 -5.23
C THR A 56 -5.48 -2.88 -5.38
N PRO A 57 -4.55 -3.20 -4.47
CA PRO A 57 -3.98 -4.55 -4.40
C PRO A 57 -5.04 -5.65 -4.22
N LEU A 58 -6.09 -5.41 -3.42
CA LEU A 58 -7.21 -6.34 -3.24
C LEU A 58 -7.95 -6.59 -4.55
N GLU A 59 -8.33 -5.54 -5.29
CA GLU A 59 -8.98 -5.69 -6.60
C GLU A 59 -8.15 -6.56 -7.55
N ARG A 60 -6.84 -6.33 -7.62
CA ARG A 60 -5.94 -7.14 -8.46
C ARG A 60 -5.78 -8.58 -7.96
N LEU A 61 -5.85 -8.80 -6.65
CA LEU A 61 -5.81 -10.14 -6.09
C LEU A 61 -7.05 -10.90 -6.53
N LEU A 62 -8.23 -10.30 -6.42
CA LEU A 62 -9.51 -10.91 -6.78
C LEU A 62 -9.65 -11.25 -8.27
N GLU A 63 -8.87 -10.61 -9.14
CA GLU A 63 -8.79 -10.95 -10.57
C GLU A 63 -7.95 -12.21 -10.87
N LYS A 64 -7.28 -12.80 -9.87
CA LYS A 64 -6.48 -14.00 -10.05
C LYS A 64 -7.32 -15.26 -9.99
N GLU A 65 -6.94 -16.23 -10.82
CA GLU A 65 -7.50 -17.58 -10.79
C GLU A 65 -6.88 -18.40 -9.65
N ASN A 66 -7.55 -19.49 -9.27
CA ASN A 66 -7.07 -20.48 -8.27
C ASN A 66 -6.82 -19.91 -6.86
N LEU A 67 -7.64 -18.95 -6.43
CA LEU A 67 -7.64 -18.49 -5.04
C LEU A 67 -8.49 -19.41 -4.17
N ASP A 68 -8.07 -19.61 -2.92
CA ASP A 68 -8.90 -20.26 -1.92
C ASP A 68 -10.17 -19.41 -1.64
N PRO A 69 -11.39 -19.94 -1.88
CA PRO A 69 -12.62 -19.18 -1.67
C PRO A 69 -12.81 -18.71 -0.23
N GLY A 70 -12.36 -19.49 0.76
CA GLY A 70 -12.44 -19.13 2.17
C GLY A 70 -11.61 -17.89 2.50
N ALA A 71 -10.35 -17.88 2.05
CA ALA A 71 -9.47 -16.72 2.19
C ALA A 71 -10.03 -15.48 1.48
N VAL A 72 -10.55 -15.63 0.26
CA VAL A 72 -11.18 -14.53 -0.49
C VAL A 72 -12.36 -13.94 0.28
N GLN A 73 -13.26 -14.79 0.77
CA GLN A 73 -14.41 -14.32 1.54
C GLN A 73 -13.97 -13.59 2.81
N GLY A 74 -12.98 -14.11 3.53
CA GLY A 74 -12.44 -13.45 4.73
C GLY A 74 -11.87 -12.06 4.44
N LEU A 75 -11.20 -11.87 3.28
CA LEU A 75 -10.71 -10.56 2.84
C LEU A 75 -11.85 -9.61 2.47
N LEU A 76 -12.87 -10.10 1.78
CA LEU A 76 -14.06 -9.31 1.42
C LEU A 76 -14.86 -8.88 2.66
N ASP A 77 -15.06 -9.78 3.62
CA ASP A 77 -15.73 -9.46 4.88
C ASP A 77 -14.94 -8.41 5.68
N LEU A 78 -13.61 -8.53 5.69
CA LEU A 78 -12.73 -7.54 6.29
C LEU A 78 -12.82 -6.19 5.57
N TYR A 79 -12.89 -6.19 4.24
CA TYR A 79 -13.08 -4.98 3.44
C TYR A 79 -14.40 -4.28 3.80
N GLN A 80 -15.52 -5.02 3.79
CA GLN A 80 -16.85 -4.48 4.03
C GLN A 80 -17.02 -3.88 5.43
N ARG A 81 -16.44 -4.51 6.46
CA ARG A 81 -16.55 -3.99 7.84
C ARG A 81 -15.61 -2.84 8.15
N THR A 82 -14.61 -2.57 7.30
CA THR A 82 -13.58 -1.57 7.60
C THR A 82 -14.01 -0.19 7.14
N ASN A 83 -14.17 0.74 8.09
CA ASN A 83 -14.37 2.15 7.76
C ASN A 83 -13.02 2.81 7.39
N PRO A 84 -12.80 3.20 6.12
CA PRO A 84 -11.51 3.71 5.68
C PRO A 84 -11.13 5.06 6.32
N ARG A 85 -12.12 5.89 6.70
CA ARG A 85 -11.86 7.16 7.40
C ARG A 85 -11.36 6.91 8.81
N ALA A 86 -12.07 6.07 9.57
CA ALA A 86 -11.68 5.74 10.95
C ALA A 86 -10.31 5.03 11.00
N LEU A 87 -10.03 4.16 10.02
CA LEU A 87 -8.73 3.52 9.87
C LEU A 87 -7.63 4.54 9.61
N ARG A 88 -7.85 5.47 8.67
CA ARG A 88 -6.91 6.55 8.37
C ARG A 88 -6.62 7.42 9.60
N ASP A 89 -7.64 7.83 10.34
CA ASP A 89 -7.48 8.64 11.56
C ASP A 89 -6.65 7.89 12.62
N THR A 90 -6.83 6.57 12.72
CA THR A 90 -6.06 5.71 13.62
C THR A 90 -4.59 5.62 13.19
N ILE A 91 -4.32 5.47 11.89
CA ILE A 91 -2.96 5.48 11.32
C ILE A 91 -2.24 6.79 11.66
N TYR A 92 -2.88 7.94 11.41
CA TYR A 92 -2.28 9.24 11.71
C TYR A 92 -2.01 9.41 13.21
N ARG A 93 -2.94 9.01 14.08
CA ARG A 93 -2.75 9.08 15.53
C ARG A 93 -1.54 8.26 15.99
N LYS A 94 -1.41 7.02 15.52
CA LYS A 94 -0.27 6.14 15.83
C LYS A 94 1.04 6.70 15.28
N LEU A 95 1.03 7.22 14.05
CA LEU A 95 2.19 7.87 13.44
C LEU A 95 2.67 9.08 14.26
N HIS A 96 1.75 9.95 14.69
CA HIS A 96 2.08 11.09 15.54
C HIS A 96 2.64 10.65 16.89
N ALA A 97 2.05 9.63 17.53
CA ALA A 97 2.56 9.07 18.77
C ALA A 97 4.01 8.55 18.61
N LEU A 98 4.27 7.76 17.55
CA LEU A 98 5.62 7.26 17.25
C LEU A 98 6.60 8.41 16.99
N ALA A 99 6.18 9.44 16.23
CA ALA A 99 7.00 10.63 15.96
C ALA A 99 7.40 11.38 17.23
N ALA A 100 6.49 11.51 18.19
CA ALA A 100 6.74 12.17 19.47
C ALA A 100 7.79 11.45 20.33
N THR A 101 7.99 10.14 20.15
CA THR A 101 9.03 9.39 20.89
C THR A 101 10.45 9.56 20.35
N THR A 102 10.59 10.13 19.15
CA THR A 102 11.90 10.30 18.48
C THR A 102 12.49 11.70 18.67
N ALA A 103 11.71 12.63 19.25
CA ALA A 103 12.18 13.93 19.72
C ALA A 103 12.98 13.77 21.02
#